data_AF-A0A6P1D296-F1
#
_entry.id   AF-A0A6P1D296-F1
#
_cell.length_a   1.000
_cell.length_b   1.000
_cell.length_c   1.000
_cell.angle_alpha   90.00
_cell.angle_beta   90.00
_cell.angle_gamma   90.00
#
_symmetry.space_group_name_H-M   'P 1'
#
loop_
_entity.id
_entity.type
_entity.pdbx_description
1 polymer ?
#
loop_
_entity_poly.entity_id
_entity_poly.type
_entity_poly.pdbx_seq_one_letter_code
_entity_poly.pdbx_strand_id
1 'polypeptide(L)'
;IYTPEHKRVHGYYVFPFLLDGELVGRVDLRAERGTGRLRVPAAFAEPGHSDTRTAQALSVALREMADWLELDDIVLGDRGDLMPILRAAS
;
A
#
# COMPACT_ATOMS: atom_id res chain seq x y z
N ILE A 1 -0.86 -16.09 -15.99
CA ILE A 1 -0.12 -15.29 -17.00
C ILE A 1 0.68 -14.23 -16.26
N TYR A 2 2.01 -14.22 -16.37
CA TYR A 2 2.90 -13.27 -15.71
C TYR A 2 2.95 -11.97 -16.53
N THR A 3 2.50 -10.86 -15.94
CA THR A 3 2.64 -9.53 -16.56
C THR A 3 4.11 -9.10 -16.48
N PRO A 4 4.79 -8.88 -17.63
CA PRO A 4 6.16 -8.38 -17.64
C PRO A 4 6.29 -7.08 -16.86
N GLU A 5 7.44 -6.87 -16.21
CA GLU A 5 7.65 -5.75 -15.30
C GLU A 5 7.35 -4.39 -15.93
N HIS A 6 7.83 -4.14 -17.15
CA HIS A 6 7.59 -2.89 -17.88
C HIS A 6 6.13 -2.63 -18.26
N LYS A 7 5.23 -3.62 -18.11
CA LYS A 7 3.79 -3.47 -18.36
C LYS A 7 2.98 -3.30 -17.07
N ARG A 8 3.62 -3.33 -15.90
CA ARG A 8 2.95 -3.19 -14.61
C ARG A 8 2.64 -1.73 -14.35
N VAL A 9 1.36 -1.42 -14.15
CA VAL A 9 0.92 -0.09 -13.74
C VAL A 9 1.12 0.07 -12.23
N HIS A 10 0.54 -0.84 -11.44
CA HIS A 10 0.48 -0.68 -9.99
C HIS A 10 1.59 -1.41 -9.21
N GLY A 11 2.26 -2.41 -9.78
CA GLY A 11 3.30 -3.14 -9.07
C GLY A 11 3.27 -4.65 -9.31
N TYR A 12 3.92 -5.41 -8.43
CA TYR A 12 4.02 -6.87 -8.56
C TYR A 12 2.92 -7.58 -7.77
N TYR A 13 2.78 -7.26 -6.49
CA TYR A 13 1.84 -7.89 -5.57
C TYR A 13 0.83 -6.84 -5.10
N VAL A 14 -0.13 -6.54 -5.98
CA VAL A 14 -1.08 -5.45 -5.79
C VAL A 14 -2.32 -5.96 -5.09
N PHE A 15 -2.56 -5.48 -3.88
CA PHE A 15 -3.74 -5.77 -3.07
C PHE A 15 -4.80 -4.68 -3.24
N PRO A 16 -6.09 -5.05 -3.35
CA PRO A 16 -7.18 -4.08 -3.27
C PRO A 16 -7.29 -3.56 -1.83
N PHE A 17 -7.43 -2.25 -1.67
CA PHE A 17 -7.72 -1.62 -0.38
C PHE A 17 -9.16 -1.15 -0.37
N LEU A 18 -9.94 -1.73 0.55
CA LEU A 18 -11.35 -1.39 0.73
C LEU A 18 -11.52 -0.55 2.00
N LEU A 19 -12.34 0.49 1.89
CA LEU A 19 -12.78 1.32 3.02
C LEU A 19 -14.31 1.40 2.97
N ASP A 20 -14.97 1.06 4.08
CA ASP A 20 -16.43 0.99 4.19
C ASP A 20 -17.12 0.15 3.09
N GLY A 21 -16.43 -0.90 2.61
CA GLY A 21 -16.94 -1.79 1.56
C GLY A 21 -16.70 -1.30 0.13
N GLU A 22 -16.12 -0.12 -0.06
CA GLU A 22 -15.76 0.42 -1.38
C GLU A 22 -14.29 0.20 -1.69
N LEU A 23 -13.97 -0.11 -2.95
CA LEU A 23 -12.58 -0.15 -3.40
C LEU A 23 -12.07 1.28 -3.56
N VAL A 24 -11.21 1.71 -2.64
CA VAL A 24 -10.68 3.08 -2.60
C VAL A 24 -9.22 3.16 -3.02
N GLY A 25 -8.51 2.03 -3.12
CA GLY A 25 -7.13 2.03 -3.57
C GLY A 25 -6.55 0.67 -3.92
N ARG A 26 -5.30 0.72 -4.40
CA ARG A 26 -4.48 -0.42 -4.79
C ARG A 26 -3.08 -0.25 -4.25
N VAL A 27 -2.59 -1.27 -3.56
CA VAL A 27 -1.34 -1.16 -2.80
C VAL A 27 -0.41 -2.31 -3.19
N ASP A 28 0.77 -1.98 -3.69
CA ASP A 28 1.84 -2.94 -3.93
C ASP A 28 2.51 -3.26 -2.59
N LEU A 29 2.56 -4.53 -2.22
CA LEU A 29 3.04 -4.96 -0.90
C LEU A 29 4.04 -6.09 -0.99
N ARG A 30 5.03 -6.06 -0.09
CA ARG A 30 5.97 -7.14 0.06
C ARG A 30 6.34 -7.31 1.53
N ALA A 31 6.09 -8.50 2.07
CA ALA A 31 6.64 -8.93 3.34
C ALA A 31 8.11 -9.36 3.15
N GLU A 32 9.04 -8.58 3.68
CA GLU A 32 10.46 -8.85 3.70
C GLU A 32 10.84 -9.48 5.05
N ARG A 33 10.46 -10.76 5.24
CA ARG A 33 10.64 -11.47 6.53
C ARG A 33 12.09 -11.53 7.01
N GLY A 34 13.07 -11.54 6.10
CA GLY A 34 14.49 -11.53 6.47
C GLY A 34 14.95 -10.23 7.16
N THR A 35 14.19 -9.14 7.02
CA THR A 35 14.49 -7.83 7.59
C THR A 35 13.38 -7.30 8.50
N GLY A 36 12.35 -8.11 8.80
CA GLY A 36 11.22 -7.69 9.64
C GLY A 36 10.38 -6.54 9.06
N ARG A 37 10.33 -6.39 7.72
CA ARG A 37 9.73 -5.20 7.08
C ARG A 37 8.53 -5.53 6.21
N LEU A 38 7.45 -4.76 6.35
CA LEU A 38 6.40 -4.64 5.35
C LEU A 38 6.75 -3.50 4.40
N ARG A 39 7.19 -3.84 3.19
CA ARG A 39 7.52 -2.85 2.17
C ARG A 39 6.27 -2.51 1.36
N VAL A 40 6.07 -1.22 1.13
CA VAL A 40 4.96 -0.65 0.35
C VAL A 40 5.54 0.14 -0.84
N PRO A 41 6.01 -0.51 -1.92
CA PRO A 41 6.64 0.20 -3.02
C PRO A 41 5.76 1.24 -3.70
N ALA A 42 4.43 1.02 -3.69
CA ALA A 42 3.48 1.89 -4.34
C ALA A 42 2.08 1.82 -3.71
N ALA A 43 1.37 2.95 -3.71
CA ALA A 43 -0.03 3.04 -3.28
C ALA A 43 -0.77 4.02 -4.20
N PHE A 44 -1.85 3.54 -4.82
CA PHE A 44 -2.66 4.28 -5.77
C PHE A 44 -4.08 4.39 -5.24
N ALA A 45 -4.67 5.58 -5.33
CA ALA A 45 -6.09 5.74 -5.06
C ALA A 45 -6.91 5.33 -6.30
N GLU A 46 -8.13 4.86 -6.06
CA GLU A 46 -9.15 4.86 -7.12
C GLU A 46 -9.64 6.31 -7.36
N PRO A 47 -10.24 6.62 -8.53
CA PRO A 47 -10.67 7.98 -8.86
C PRO A 47 -11.54 8.61 -7.78
N GLY A 48 -11.12 9.77 -7.26
CA GLY A 48 -11.85 10.49 -6.21
C GLY A 48 -11.46 10.12 -4.77
N HIS A 49 -10.58 9.13 -4.56
CA HIS A 49 -10.15 8.68 -3.23
C HIS A 49 -8.69 9.05 -2.89
N SER A 50 -8.07 9.94 -3.66
CA SER A 50 -6.72 10.45 -3.39
C SER A 50 -6.80 11.54 -2.31
N ASP A 51 -7.16 11.14 -1.09
CA ASP A 51 -7.44 12.04 0.03
C ASP A 51 -6.83 11.56 1.35
N THR A 52 -6.83 12.45 2.35
CA THR A 52 -6.27 12.20 3.68
C THR A 52 -7.02 11.08 4.42
N ARG A 53 -8.33 10.95 4.22
CA ARG A 53 -9.14 9.91 4.87
C ARG A 53 -8.68 8.53 4.43
N THR A 54 -8.52 8.34 3.12
CA THR A 54 -8.07 7.09 2.51
C THR A 54 -6.64 6.77 2.94
N ALA A 55 -5.75 7.76 2.95
CA ALA A 55 -4.36 7.60 3.38
C ALA A 55 -4.23 7.22 4.87
N GLN A 56 -5.00 7.85 5.76
CA GLN A 56 -5.00 7.53 7.19
C GLN A 56 -5.54 6.13 7.45
N ALA A 57 -6.66 5.76 6.83
CA ALA A 57 -7.21 4.43 6.93
C ALA A 57 -6.23 3.36 6.42
N LEU A 58 -5.54 3.66 5.30
CA LEU A 58 -4.50 2.78 4.77
C LEU A 58 -3.32 2.64 5.74
N SER A 59 -2.84 3.73 6.35
CA SER A 59 -1.75 3.68 7.34
C SER A 59 -2.08 2.72 8.50
N VAL A 60 -3.29 2.82 9.04
CA VAL A 60 -3.77 1.92 10.11
C VAL A 60 -3.81 0.47 9.63
N ALA A 61 -4.41 0.21 8.47
CA ALA A 61 -4.49 -1.14 7.92
C ALA A 61 -3.10 -1.75 7.62
N LEU A 62 -2.14 -0.95 7.16
CA LEU A 62 -0.76 -1.40 6.96
C LEU A 62 -0.10 -1.77 8.28
N ARG A 63 -0.36 -1.02 9.35
CA ARG A 63 0.12 -1.34 10.70
C ARG A 63 -0.47 -2.64 11.22
N GLU A 64 -1.78 -2.79 11.15
CA GLU A 64 -2.46 -4.03 11.55
C GLU A 64 -1.93 -5.24 10.78
N MET A 65 -1.67 -5.10 9.47
CA MET A 65 -1.09 -6.15 8.66
C MET A 65 0.37 -6.45 9.01
N ALA A 66 1.19 -5.42 9.29
CA ALA A 66 2.56 -5.63 9.73
C ALA A 66 2.57 -6.40 11.06
N ASP A 67 1.73 -6.00 12.01
CA ASP A 67 1.61 -6.65 13.32
C ASP A 67 1.13 -8.10 13.19
N TRP A 68 0.10 -8.36 12.36
CA TRP A 68 -0.38 -9.72 12.10
C TRP A 68 0.67 -10.62 11.44
N LEU A 69 1.53 -10.06 10.59
CA LEU A 69 2.59 -10.79 9.92
C LEU A 69 3.88 -10.94 10.76
N GLU A 70 3.90 -10.37 11.97
CA GLU A 70 5.05 -10.27 12.86
C GLU A 70 6.22 -9.52 12.18
N LEU A 71 5.93 -8.35 11.62
CA LEU A 71 6.90 -7.45 10.99
C LEU A 71 6.98 -6.15 11.81
N ASP A 72 8.20 -5.76 12.19
CA ASP A 72 8.45 -4.61 13.06
C ASP A 72 8.20 -3.28 12.34
N ASP A 73 8.66 -3.18 11.09
CA ASP A 73 8.76 -1.92 10.35
C ASP A 73 7.85 -1.88 9.12
N ILE A 74 7.39 -0.68 8.77
CA ILE A 74 6.77 -0.39 7.46
C ILE A 74 7.71 0.53 6.69
N VAL A 75 7.99 0.19 5.43
CA VAL A 75 8.85 0.99 4.55
C VAL A 75 8.07 1.44 3.33
N LEU A 76 7.79 2.74 3.26
CA LEU A 76 7.06 3.36 2.16
C LEU A 76 8.00 3.70 0.99
N GLY A 77 7.67 3.27 -0.23
CA GLY A 77 8.33 3.66 -1.48
C GLY A 77 7.68 4.90 -2.12
N ASP A 78 8.06 5.32 -3.33
CA ASP A 78 7.67 6.63 -3.91
C ASP A 78 6.58 6.65 -4.99
N ARG A 79 6.01 5.50 -5.34
CA ARG A 79 5.11 5.42 -6.48
C ARG A 79 3.63 5.52 -6.08
N GLY A 80 2.86 6.14 -6.97
CA GLY A 80 1.41 6.27 -6.84
C GLY A 80 0.97 7.57 -6.18
N ASP A 81 -0.23 8.00 -6.52
CA ASP A 81 -0.79 9.31 -6.15
C ASP A 81 -1.22 9.40 -4.69
N LEU A 82 -1.52 8.27 -4.03
CA LEU A 82 -1.85 8.22 -2.61
C LEU A 82 -0.59 8.28 -1.72
N MET A 83 0.58 7.95 -2.27
CA MET A 83 1.82 7.78 -1.51
C MET A 83 2.32 9.07 -0.81
N PRO A 84 2.29 10.27 -1.43
CA PRO A 84 2.68 11.51 -0.75
C PRO A 84 1.81 11.80 0.47
N ILE A 85 0.51 11.51 0.39
CA ILE A 85 -0.46 11.73 1.47
C ILE A 85 -0.26 10.69 2.58
N LEU A 86 -0.04 9.43 2.20
CA LEU A 86 0.25 8.33 3.14
C LEU A 86 1.48 8.64 3.98
N ARG A 87 2.57 9.12 3.37
CA ARG A 87 3.77 9.53 4.10
C ARG A 87 3.54 10.65 5.10
N ALA A 88 2.69 11.61 4.76
CA ALA A 88 2.35 12.70 5.68
C ALA A 88 1.46 12.23 6.85
N ALA A 89 0.81 11.08 6.71
CA ALA A 89 -0.07 10.48 7.72
C ALA A 89 0.61 9.35 8.54
N SER A 90 1.87 9.02 8.25
CA SER A 90 2.63 7.95 8.90
C SER A 90 3.51 8.45 10.03
#